data_AF-A0A7V3STF9-F1
#
_entry.id   AF-A0A7V3STF9-F1
#
_cell.length_a   1.000
_cell.length_b   1.000
_cell.length_c   1.000
_cell.angle_alpha   90.00
_cell.angle_beta   90.00
_cell.angle_gamma   90.00
#
_symmetry.space_group_name_H-M   'P 1'
#
loop_
_entity.id
_entity.type
_entity.pdbx_description
1 polymer ?
#
loop_
_entity_poly.entity_id
_entity_poly.type
_entity_poly.pdbx_seq_one_letter_code
_entity_poly.pdbx_strand_id
1 'polypeptide(L)'
;MDIISLPIEFDRTKIDSRFRLIAIASQRAKELSLGDKPRVNTKSRKITTIALEEAIQNKIEYLVGEEAKRAKEEAKRFDYRRLLEEKKKEISGEDLTEFEKDLKVYLVEKEAKDRKALEGLFSDSREEDTEE
;
A
#
# COMPACT_ATOMS: atom_id res chain seq x y z
N MET A 1 2.20 28.70 -6.28
CA MET A 1 1.96 29.57 -5.11
C MET A 1 3.21 29.45 -4.25
N ASP A 2 3.74 30.51 -3.62
CA ASP A 2 4.91 30.32 -2.74
C ASP A 2 4.47 29.80 -1.37
N ILE A 3 4.17 28.50 -1.34
CA ILE A 3 3.66 27.78 -0.18
C ILE A 3 4.72 27.53 0.89
N ILE A 4 6.01 27.68 0.57
CA ILE A 4 7.09 27.37 1.51
C ILE A 4 7.46 28.61 2.34
N SER A 5 7.30 29.80 1.79
CA SER A 5 7.64 31.05 2.49
C SER A 5 6.52 31.60 3.38
N LEU A 6 5.28 31.14 3.18
CA LEU A 6 4.11 31.60 3.90
C LEU A 6 3.46 30.47 4.73
N PRO A 7 2.70 30.81 5.79
CA PRO A 7 1.90 29.83 6.52
C PRO A 7 0.96 29.08 5.58
N ILE A 8 0.91 27.76 5.73
CA ILE A 8 0.09 26.89 4.89
C ILE A 8 -1.37 27.00 5.31
N GLU A 9 -2.19 27.52 4.41
CA GLU A 9 -3.65 27.54 4.53
C GLU A 9 -4.25 26.37 3.75
N PHE A 10 -5.20 25.68 4.37
CA PHE A 10 -5.90 24.55 3.76
C PHE A 10 -7.32 24.44 4.32
N ASP A 11 -8.19 23.81 3.54
CA ASP A 11 -9.58 23.59 3.93
C ASP A 11 -9.68 22.53 5.03
N ARG A 12 -10.05 22.98 6.24
CA ARG A 12 -10.20 22.12 7.42
C ARG A 12 -11.40 21.18 7.35
N THR A 13 -12.37 21.45 6.47
CA THR A 13 -13.51 20.56 6.24
C THR A 13 -13.10 19.34 5.43
N LYS A 14 -12.13 19.52 4.52
CA LYS A 14 -11.56 18.45 3.71
C LYS A 14 -10.45 17.71 4.44
N ILE A 15 -9.52 18.43 5.07
CA ILE A 15 -8.40 17.84 5.79
C ILE A 15 -8.48 18.28 7.25
N ASP A 16 -8.75 17.34 8.15
CA ASP A 16 -8.99 17.61 9.57
C ASP A 16 -7.79 18.23 10.32
N SER A 17 -6.57 17.93 9.88
CA SER A 17 -5.35 18.22 10.63
C SER A 17 -4.14 18.43 9.72
N ARG A 18 -3.16 19.20 10.22
CA ARG A 18 -1.87 19.39 9.55
C ARG A 18 -1.13 18.06 9.39
N PHE A 19 -1.26 17.15 10.36
CA PHE A 19 -0.63 15.84 10.30
C PHE A 19 -1.17 15.00 9.12
N ARG A 20 -2.49 15.04 8.90
CA ARG A 20 -3.10 14.39 7.74
C ARG A 20 -2.63 15.02 6.43
N LEU A 21 -2.57 16.35 6.35
CA LEU A 21 -2.02 17.05 5.19
C LEU A 21 -0.60 16.55 4.84
N ILE A 22 0.28 16.46 5.85
CA ILE A 22 1.66 15.99 5.67
C ILE A 22 1.69 14.51 5.26
N ALA A 23 0.84 13.67 5.83
CA ALA A 23 0.77 12.25 5.46
C ALA A 23 0.37 12.07 3.98
N ILE A 24 -0.68 12.78 3.54
CA ILE A 24 -1.15 12.78 2.15
C ILE A 24 -0.04 13.29 1.22
N ALA A 25 0.56 14.44 1.53
CA ALA A 25 1.62 15.03 0.71
C ALA A 25 2.86 14.12 0.65
N SER A 26 3.18 13.40 1.73
CA SER A 26 4.33 12.49 1.77
C SER A 26 4.12 11.25 0.91
N GLN A 27 2.92 10.65 0.97
CA GLN A 27 2.55 9.54 0.08
C GLN A 27 2.57 9.99 -1.38
N ARG A 28 2.00 11.16 -1.67
CA ARG A 28 1.99 11.71 -3.01
C ARG A 28 3.38 12.04 -3.54
N ALA A 29 4.26 12.57 -2.69
CA ALA A 29 5.65 12.83 -3.06
C ALA A 29 6.38 11.54 -3.46
N LYS A 30 6.06 10.39 -2.83
CA LYS A 30 6.60 9.08 -3.23
C LYS A 30 6.14 8.70 -4.64
N GLU A 31 4.87 8.87 -4.96
CA GLU A 31 4.31 8.58 -6.30
C GLU A 31 4.98 9.44 -7.38
N LEU A 32 5.09 10.76 -7.13
CA LEU A 32 5.79 11.68 -8.02
C LEU A 32 7.28 11.31 -8.19
N SER A 33 7.93 10.83 -7.12
CA SER A 33 9.32 10.34 -7.19
C SER A 33 9.46 9.06 -8.01
N LEU A 34 8.41 8.26 -8.15
CA LEU A 34 8.37 7.07 -9.01
C LEU A 34 8.01 7.41 -10.46
N GLY A 35 7.86 8.70 -10.79
CA GLY A 35 7.60 9.19 -12.14
C GLY A 35 6.14 9.49 -12.44
N ASP A 36 5.26 9.51 -11.44
CA ASP A 36 3.88 9.95 -11.67
C ASP A 36 3.83 11.44 -12.04
N LYS A 37 2.83 11.82 -12.84
CA LYS A 37 2.68 13.18 -13.36
C LYS A 37 1.99 14.08 -12.33
N PRO A 38 2.42 15.35 -12.21
CA PRO A 38 1.68 16.33 -11.43
C PRO A 38 0.23 16.49 -11.91
N ARG A 39 -0.70 16.55 -10.97
CA ARG A 39 -2.15 16.77 -11.19
C ARG A 39 -2.52 18.25 -11.22
N VAL A 40 -1.61 19.12 -10.79
CA VAL A 40 -1.76 20.58 -10.81
C VAL A 40 -0.74 21.22 -11.73
N ASN A 41 -1.13 22.30 -12.39
CA ASN A 41 -0.18 23.14 -13.11
C ASN A 41 0.59 24.00 -12.11
N THR A 42 1.88 23.72 -11.95
CA THR A 42 2.74 24.38 -10.96
C THR A 42 4.05 24.83 -11.55
N LYS A 43 4.57 25.94 -11.00
CA LYS A 43 5.92 26.46 -11.29
C LYS A 43 6.99 25.80 -10.40
N SER A 44 6.56 25.04 -9.40
CA SER A 44 7.44 24.40 -8.43
C SER A 44 8.16 23.21 -9.06
N ARG A 45 9.47 23.09 -8.81
CA ARG A 45 10.29 21.96 -9.27
C ARG A 45 10.48 20.87 -8.23
N LYS A 46 10.32 21.21 -6.94
CA LYS A 46 10.52 20.27 -5.84
C LYS A 46 9.29 19.40 -5.68
N ILE A 47 9.48 18.09 -5.75
CA ILE A 47 8.40 17.09 -5.66
C ILE A 47 7.54 17.29 -4.40
N THR A 48 8.17 17.55 -3.26
CA THR A 48 7.47 17.80 -1.99
C THR A 48 6.58 19.04 -2.03
N THR A 49 7.02 20.09 -2.71
CA THR A 49 6.23 21.32 -2.91
C THR A 49 5.05 21.07 -3.82
N ILE A 50 5.25 20.33 -4.91
CA ILE A 50 4.17 19.94 -5.83
C ILE A 50 3.11 19.12 -5.09
N ALA A 51 3.54 18.11 -4.32
CA ALA A 51 2.63 17.27 -3.54
C ALA A 51 1.81 18.06 -2.52
N LEU A 52 2.41 19.05 -1.84
CA LEU A 52 1.69 19.94 -0.93
C LEU A 52 0.66 20.81 -1.66
N GLU A 53 1.02 21.40 -2.80
CA GLU A 53 0.09 22.19 -3.61
C GLU A 53 -1.10 21.34 -4.11
N GLU A 54 -0.84 20.10 -4.52
CA GLU A 54 -1.88 19.16 -4.94
C GLU A 54 -2.82 18.78 -3.79
N ALA A 55 -2.28 18.57 -2.59
CA ALA A 55 -3.05 18.22 -1.41
C ALA A 55 -4.00 19.36 -1.00
N ILE A 56 -3.51 20.60 -1.00
CA ILE A 56 -4.29 21.78 -0.60
C ILE A 56 -5.36 22.13 -1.64
N GLN A 57 -5.07 21.90 -2.92
CA GLN A 57 -6.05 22.06 -3.99
C GLN A 57 -7.07 20.90 -4.07
N ASN A 58 -7.01 19.94 -3.14
CA ASN A 58 -7.87 18.77 -3.09
C ASN A 58 -7.88 17.98 -4.42
N LYS A 59 -6.71 17.87 -5.07
CA LYS A 59 -6.51 17.09 -6.31
C LYS A 59 -6.03 15.66 -6.07
N ILE A 60 -5.83 15.32 -4.80
CA ILE A 60 -5.40 13.99 -4.35
C ILE A 60 -6.60 13.31 -3.70
N GLU A 61 -6.89 12.12 -4.18
CA GLU A 61 -7.86 11.23 -3.56
C GLU A 61 -7.17 10.43 -2.47
N TYR A 62 -7.81 10.30 -1.32
CA TYR A 62 -7.26 9.55 -0.19
C TYR A 62 -8.39 8.92 0.61
N LEU A 63 -8.09 7.76 1.20
CA LEU A 63 -9.04 7.00 2.01
C LEU A 63 -8.81 7.26 3.50
N VAL A 64 -9.87 7.10 4.29
CA VAL A 64 -9.82 7.26 5.75
C VAL A 64 -10.60 6.13 6.45
N GLY A 65 -10.31 5.91 7.73
CA GLY A 65 -11.05 4.94 8.55
C GLY A 65 -10.87 3.50 8.11
N GLU A 66 -11.98 2.74 8.08
CA GLU A 66 -11.97 1.31 7.75
C GLU A 66 -11.59 1.02 6.29
N GLU A 67 -11.94 1.92 5.36
CA GLU A 67 -11.54 1.80 3.95
C GLU A 67 -10.02 1.87 3.80
N ALA A 68 -9.37 2.78 4.51
CA ALA A 68 -7.92 2.88 4.51
C ALA A 68 -7.24 1.65 5.12
N LYS A 69 -7.84 1.04 6.16
CA LYS A 69 -7.33 -0.21 6.74
C LYS A 69 -7.41 -1.35 5.73
N ARG A 70 -8.57 -1.53 5.11
CA ARG A 70 -8.80 -2.59 4.13
C ARG A 70 -7.86 -2.46 2.93
N ALA A 71 -7.74 -1.26 2.36
CA ALA A 71 -6.82 -1.00 1.25
C ALA A 71 -5.36 -1.31 1.62
N LYS A 72 -4.96 -1.02 2.87
CA LYS A 72 -3.60 -1.32 3.35
C LYS A 72 -3.37 -2.82 3.56
N GLU A 73 -4.38 -3.56 4.00
CA GLU A 73 -4.31 -5.02 4.13
C GLU A 73 -4.24 -5.70 2.75
N GLU A 74 -5.05 -5.25 1.80
CA GLU A 74 -5.04 -5.75 0.42
C GLU A 74 -3.71 -5.47 -0.28
N ALA A 75 -3.16 -4.25 -0.15
CA ALA A 75 -1.85 -3.91 -0.70
C ALA A 75 -0.74 -4.80 -0.14
N LYS A 76 -0.75 -5.06 1.18
CA LYS A 76 0.21 -6.01 1.80
C LYS A 76 0.02 -7.43 1.29
N ARG A 77 -1.22 -7.90 1.16
CA ARG A 77 -1.52 -9.26 0.65
C ARG A 77 -0.97 -9.45 -0.76
N PHE A 78 -1.09 -8.43 -1.61
CA PHE A 78 -0.52 -8.42 -2.96
C PHE A 78 1.02 -8.51 -2.92
N ASP A 79 1.68 -7.69 -2.10
CA ASP A 79 3.15 -7.73 -1.93
C ASP A 79 3.62 -9.12 -1.47
N TYR A 80 2.94 -9.74 -0.51
CA TYR A 80 3.26 -11.09 -0.04
C TYR A 80 3.07 -12.15 -1.13
N ARG A 81 1.97 -12.09 -1.90
CA ARG A 81 1.71 -13.06 -2.99
C ARG A 81 2.81 -13.00 -4.04
N ARG A 82 3.22 -11.80 -4.44
CA ARG A 82 4.32 -11.61 -5.39
C ARG A 82 5.65 -12.14 -4.86
N LEU A 83 5.98 -11.84 -3.61
CA LEU A 83 7.21 -12.34 -2.97
C LEU A 83 7.22 -13.88 -2.88
N LEU A 84 6.07 -14.48 -2.56
CA LEU A 84 5.90 -15.93 -2.54
C LEU A 84 6.08 -16.52 -3.93
N GLU A 85 5.51 -15.92 -4.97
CA GLU A 85 5.66 -16.41 -6.35
C GLU A 85 7.12 -16.32 -6.84
N GLU A 86 7.82 -15.22 -6.54
CA GLU A 86 9.25 -15.07 -6.83
C GLU A 86 10.07 -16.15 -6.10
N LYS A 87 9.81 -16.37 -4.80
CA LYS A 87 10.41 -17.47 -4.01
C LYS A 87 10.09 -18.85 -4.59
N LYS A 88 8.85 -19.13 -4.99
CA LYS A 88 8.46 -20.42 -5.58
C LYS A 88 9.20 -20.69 -6.89
N LYS A 89 9.51 -19.66 -7.68
CA LYS A 89 10.29 -19.78 -8.93
C LYS A 89 11.78 -20.03 -8.67
N GLU A 90 12.31 -19.56 -7.56
CA GLU A 90 13.72 -19.78 -7.15
C GLU A 90 13.96 -21.13 -6.48
N ILE A 91 12.91 -21.76 -5.93
CA ILE A 91 13.00 -22.97 -5.12
C ILE A 91 12.60 -24.19 -5.97
N SER A 92 13.48 -25.21 -6.05
CA SER A 92 13.19 -26.50 -6.71
C SER A 92 12.00 -27.20 -6.02
N GLY A 93 11.22 -27.99 -6.76
CA GLY A 93 9.92 -28.54 -6.31
C GLY A 93 9.94 -29.33 -4.99
N GLU A 94 11.08 -29.88 -4.57
CA GLU A 94 11.23 -30.61 -3.30
C GLU A 94 11.27 -29.67 -2.07
N ASP A 95 11.97 -28.53 -2.19
CA ASP A 95 12.13 -27.54 -1.11
C ASP A 95 10.83 -26.75 -0.84
N LEU A 96 9.92 -26.68 -1.82
CA LEU A 96 8.64 -25.98 -1.69
C LEU A 96 7.73 -26.64 -0.64
N THR A 97 7.75 -27.97 -0.56
CA THR A 97 6.91 -28.75 0.34
C THR A 97 7.39 -28.64 1.79
N GLU A 98 8.70 -28.52 2.00
CA GLU A 98 9.28 -28.30 3.33
C GLU A 98 9.05 -26.87 3.79
N PHE A 99 9.19 -25.89 2.89
CA PHE A 99 8.91 -24.49 3.20
C PHE A 99 7.43 -24.26 3.60
N GLU A 100 6.47 -24.90 2.92
CA GLU A 100 5.05 -24.83 3.29
C GLU A 100 4.77 -25.44 4.67
N LYS A 101 5.45 -26.53 5.03
CA LYS A 101 5.34 -27.14 6.37
C LYS A 101 5.88 -26.21 7.45
N ASP A 102 7.05 -25.63 7.22
CA ASP A 102 7.70 -24.72 8.18
C ASP A 102 6.90 -23.43 8.39
N LEU A 103 6.36 -22.85 7.31
CA LEU A 103 5.47 -21.68 7.41
C LEU A 103 4.25 -21.99 8.28
N LYS A 104 3.66 -23.18 8.09
CA LYS A 104 2.47 -23.61 8.82
C LYS A 104 2.76 -23.78 10.31
N VAL A 105 3.94 -24.29 10.67
CA VAL A 105 4.38 -24.41 12.07
C VAL A 105 4.60 -23.04 12.71
N TYR A 106 5.32 -22.13 12.03
CA TYR A 106 5.64 -20.80 12.56
C TYR A 106 4.39 -19.93 12.80
N LEU A 107 3.37 -20.08 11.96
CA LEU A 107 2.08 -19.39 12.10
C LEU A 107 1.17 -20.00 13.18
N VAL A 108 1.37 -21.26 13.56
CA VAL A 108 0.66 -21.86 14.71
C VAL A 108 1.20 -21.27 16.02
N GLU A 109 2.50 -20.98 16.08
CA GLU A 109 3.15 -20.41 17.26
C GLU A 109 2.84 -18.92 17.45
N LYS A 110 2.49 -18.20 16.38
CA LYS A 110 2.17 -16.76 16.39
C LYS A 110 0.65 -16.54 16.22
N GLU A 111 -0.10 -16.75 17.29
CA GLU A 111 -1.54 -16.49 17.49
C GLU A 111 -2.44 -16.19 16.26
N ALA A 112 -3.23 -17.21 15.88
CA ALA A 112 -4.62 -17.28 15.38
C ALA A 112 -5.24 -16.25 14.40
N LYS A 113 -4.80 -14.99 14.29
CA LYS A 113 -5.43 -14.00 13.38
C LYS A 113 -5.01 -14.17 11.92
N ASP A 114 -3.78 -14.62 11.68
CA ASP A 114 -3.26 -14.80 10.32
C ASP A 114 -3.64 -16.16 9.69
N ARG A 115 -4.10 -17.13 10.49
CA ARG A 115 -4.49 -18.46 9.99
C ARG A 115 -5.66 -18.39 9.00
N LYS A 116 -6.67 -17.55 9.26
CA LYS A 116 -7.81 -17.34 8.36
C LYS A 116 -7.42 -16.63 7.05
N ALA A 117 -6.50 -15.66 7.12
CA ALA A 117 -6.02 -14.94 5.93
C ALA A 117 -5.21 -15.86 5.00
N LEU A 118 -4.52 -16.84 5.58
CA LEU A 118 -3.75 -17.83 4.85
C LEU A 118 -4.62 -18.97 4.29
N GLU A 119 -5.59 -19.47 5.05
CA GLU A 119 -6.49 -20.54 4.61
C GLU A 119 -7.27 -20.14 3.35
N GLY A 120 -7.70 -18.87 3.27
CA GLY A 120 -8.29 -18.28 2.06
C GLY A 120 -7.30 -17.95 0.93
N LEU A 121 -5.98 -18.10 1.13
CA LEU A 121 -4.96 -17.93 0.08
C LEU A 121 -4.60 -19.26 -0.59
N PHE A 122 -4.69 -20.36 0.18
CA PHE A 122 -4.41 -21.73 -0.27
C PHE A 122 -5.68 -22.50 -0.70
N SER A 123 -6.88 -22.00 -0.40
CA SER A 123 -8.14 -22.57 -0.90
C SER A 123 -8.36 -22.24 -2.38
N ASP A 124 -8.07 -21.01 -2.80
CA ASP A 124 -8.18 -20.58 -4.21
C ASP A 124 -7.29 -21.42 -5.13
N SER A 125 -6.15 -21.90 -4.63
CA SER A 125 -5.23 -22.76 -5.38
C SER A 125 -5.74 -24.18 -5.60
N ARG A 126 -6.80 -24.62 -4.91
CA ARG A 126 -7.38 -25.97 -5.09
C ARG A 126 -8.57 -25.99 -6.05
N GLU A 127 -9.22 -24.85 -6.29
CA GLU A 127 -10.35 -24.79 -7.21
C GLU A 127 -9.88 -24.73 -8.67
N GLU A 128 -8.71 -24.12 -8.96
CA GLU A 128 -8.12 -24.07 -10.31
C GLU A 128 -7.58 -25.44 -10.80
N ASP A 129 -7.31 -26.40 -9.91
CA ASP A 129 -6.80 -27.74 -10.27
C ASP A 129 -7.91 -28.80 -10.42
N THR A 130 -9.20 -28.44 -10.31
CA THR A 130 -10.35 -29.38 -10.35
C THR A 130 -11.26 -29.26 -11.57
N GLU A 131 -10.95 -28.40 -12.54
CA GLU A 131 -11.64 -28.34 -13.83
C GLU A 131 -10.72 -28.81 -14.98
N GLU A 132 -10.41 -30.11 -15.02
CA GLU A 132 -10.03 -30.84 -16.25
C GLU A 132 -10.88 -32.10 -16.40
#